data_AF-A0A497V737-F1
#
_entry.id   AF-A0A497V737-F1
#
_cell.length_a   1.000
_cell.length_b   1.000
_cell.length_c   1.000
_cell.angle_alpha   90.00
_cell.angle_beta   90.00
_cell.angle_gamma   90.00
#
_symmetry.space_group_name_H-M   'P 1'
#
loop_
_entity.id
_entity.type
_entity.pdbx_description
1 polymer ?
#
loop_
_entity_poly.entity_id
_entity_poly.type
_entity_poly.pdbx_seq_one_letter_code
_entity_poly.pdbx_strand_id
1 'polypeptide(L)'
;MALGMVSTAIVQLMKNKDELANFTNLGYPSYLMTIIGVWKILGVIAVLIPKRLLLKEWAYAGFFFVMSGAVISHLIVGDTIGRTFPAVLLFVLVLISWYFRPAERKITVID
;
A
#
# COMPACT_ATOMS: atom_id res chain seq x y z
N MET A 1 4.70 8.49 1.55
CA MET A 1 4.20 7.12 1.29
C MET A 1 4.89 6.07 2.17
N ALA A 2 6.22 5.89 2.08
CA ALA A 2 6.92 4.80 2.79
C ALA A 2 6.62 4.72 4.30
N LEU A 3 6.67 5.84 5.02
CA LEU A 3 6.34 5.89 6.45
C LEU A 3 4.92 5.37 6.74
N GLY A 4 3.93 5.79 5.96
CA GLY A 4 2.55 5.35 6.11
C GLY A 4 2.35 3.87 5.77
N MET A 5 3.08 3.35 4.77
CA MET A 5 3.08 1.92 4.46
C MET A 5 3.68 1.10 5.60
N VAL A 6 4.82 1.53 6.16
CA VAL A 6 5.42 0.84 7.32
C VAL A 6 4.51 0.91 8.54
N SER A 7 3.96 2.08 8.85
CA SER A 7 3.07 2.27 10.00
C SER A 7 1.85 1.35 9.92
N THR A 8 1.14 1.35 8.79
CA THR A 8 -0.03 0.46 8.62
C THR A 8 0.36 -1.02 8.57
N ALA A 9 1.53 -1.36 7.99
CA ALA A 9 2.02 -2.73 8.01
C ALA A 9 2.30 -3.22 9.44
N ILE A 10 2.90 -2.40 10.29
CA ILE A 10 3.13 -2.75 11.70
C ILE A 10 1.79 -3.02 12.40
N VAL A 11 0.80 -2.13 12.23
CA VAL A 11 -0.55 -2.31 12.80
C VAL A 11 -1.18 -3.64 12.36
N GLN A 12 -1.05 -3.98 11.07
CA GLN A 12 -1.54 -5.23 10.48
C GLN A 12 -0.82 -6.46 11.04
N LEU A 13 0.51 -6.41 11.17
CA LEU A 13 1.33 -7.50 11.68
C LEU A 13 1.16 -7.72 13.19
N MET A 14 0.89 -6.65 13.94
CA MET A 14 0.53 -6.71 15.35
C MET A 14 -0.89 -7.24 15.60
N LYS A 15 -1.68 -7.45 14.53
CA LYS A 15 -3.09 -7.86 14.60
C LYS A 15 -3.88 -6.96 15.54
N ASN A 16 -3.69 -5.65 15.38
CA ASN A 16 -4.43 -4.67 16.16
C ASN A 16 -5.95 -4.92 16.03
N LYS A 17 -6.68 -4.77 17.15
CA LYS A 17 -8.11 -5.12 17.22
C LYS A 17 -8.97 -4.28 16.26
N ASP A 18 -8.66 -3.00 16.11
CA ASP A 18 -9.41 -2.09 15.24
C ASP A 18 -9.15 -2.42 13.76
N GLU A 19 -7.90 -2.73 13.40
CA GLU A 19 -7.56 -3.15 12.04
C GLU A 19 -8.16 -4.53 11.70
N LEU A 20 -8.18 -5.46 12.65
CA LEU A 20 -8.84 -6.75 12.47
C LEU A 20 -10.35 -6.59 12.27
N ALA A 21 -10.99 -5.70 13.04
CA ALA A 21 -12.39 -5.36 12.86
C ALA A 21 -12.63 -4.69 11.50
N ASN A 22 -11.71 -3.84 11.04
CA ASN A 22 -11.76 -3.22 9.73
C ASN A 22 -11.70 -4.26 8.59
N PHE A 23 -10.74 -5.19 8.64
CA PHE A 23 -10.65 -6.30 7.68
C PHE A 23 -11.91 -7.17 7.68
N THR A 24 -12.46 -7.44 8.87
CA THR A 24 -13.69 -8.23 9.01
C THR A 24 -14.89 -7.50 8.40
N ASN A 25 -15.01 -6.18 8.62
CA ASN A 25 -16.03 -5.33 8.00
C ASN A 25 -15.97 -5.36 6.47
N LEU A 26 -14.75 -5.38 5.92
CA LEU A 26 -14.51 -5.51 4.48
C LEU A 26 -14.74 -6.93 3.94
N GLY A 27 -15.09 -7.90 4.79
CA GLY A 27 -15.28 -9.30 4.41
C GLY A 27 -13.98 -10.07 4.14
N TYR A 28 -12.84 -9.54 4.57
CA TYR A 28 -11.54 -10.14 4.33
C TYR A 28 -11.11 -11.10 5.44
N PRO A 29 -10.51 -12.26 5.09
CA PRO A 29 -9.99 -13.18 6.08
C PRO A 29 -8.74 -12.61 6.76
N SER A 30 -8.56 -12.91 8.05
CA SER A 30 -7.47 -12.35 8.86
C SER A 30 -6.06 -12.74 8.41
N TYR A 31 -5.89 -13.85 7.70
CA TYR A 31 -4.59 -14.21 7.13
C TYR A 31 -4.16 -13.22 6.03
N LEU A 32 -5.12 -12.63 5.29
CA LEU A 32 -4.83 -11.66 4.23
C LEU A 32 -4.22 -10.38 4.81
N MET A 33 -4.65 -9.97 5.99
CA MET A 33 -4.06 -8.85 6.73
C MET A 33 -2.57 -9.08 7.00
N THR A 34 -2.20 -10.28 7.45
CA THR A 34 -0.80 -10.65 7.70
C THR A 34 0.01 -10.62 6.41
N ILE A 35 -0.53 -11.20 5.34
CA ILE A 35 0.09 -11.23 4.01
C ILE A 35 0.35 -9.79 3.51
N ILE A 36 -0.67 -8.92 3.53
CA ILE A 36 -0.54 -7.52 3.09
C ILE A 36 0.49 -6.78 3.95
N GLY A 37 0.49 -6.99 5.27
CA GLY A 37 1.49 -6.40 6.17
C GLY A 37 2.92 -6.75 5.77
N VAL A 38 3.20 -8.03 5.52
CA VAL A 38 4.53 -8.49 5.04
C VAL A 38 4.87 -7.86 3.70
N TRP A 39 3.96 -7.91 2.73
CA TRP A 39 4.19 -7.32 1.40
C TRP A 39 4.45 -5.82 1.43
N LYS A 40 3.80 -5.08 2.34
CA LYS A 40 4.06 -3.65 2.51
C LYS A 40 5.49 -3.39 2.97
N ILE A 41 6.00 -4.15 3.94
CA ILE A 41 7.39 -4.04 4.40
C ILE A 41 8.36 -4.34 3.26
N LEU A 42 8.16 -5.45 2.54
CA LEU A 42 8.98 -5.83 1.39
C LEU A 42 8.95 -4.77 0.28
N GLY A 43 7.76 -4.22 -0.01
CA GLY A 43 7.58 -3.15 -0.99
C GLY A 43 8.33 -1.88 -0.59
N VAL A 44 8.31 -1.49 0.70
CA VAL A 44 9.05 -0.32 1.18
C VAL A 44 10.55 -0.54 1.04
N ILE A 45 11.05 -1.71 1.42
CA ILE A 45 12.46 -2.09 1.23
C ILE A 45 12.84 -1.97 -0.25
N ALA A 46 12.04 -2.54 -1.16
CA ALA A 46 12.27 -2.47 -2.60
C ALA A 46 12.27 -1.03 -3.15
N VAL A 47 11.38 -0.16 -2.66
CA VAL A 47 11.35 1.26 -3.05
C VAL A 47 12.56 2.04 -2.55
N LEU A 48 13.11 1.69 -1.39
CA LEU A 48 14.24 2.42 -0.79
C LEU A 48 15.60 1.97 -1.33
N ILE A 49 15.76 0.69 -1.70
CA ILE A 49 17.03 0.17 -2.21
C ILE A 49 17.50 0.92 -3.48
N PRO A 50 18.79 1.31 -3.56
CA PRO A 50 19.35 1.96 -4.73
C PRO A 50 19.54 0.98 -5.90
N LYS A 51 19.54 1.49 -7.14
CA LYS A 51 19.92 0.75 -8.37
C LYS A 51 19.14 -0.56 -8.66
N ARG A 52 17.91 -0.69 -8.15
CA ARG A 52 16.99 -1.81 -8.46
C ARG A 52 15.70 -1.30 -9.07
N LEU A 53 15.75 -0.96 -10.36
CA LEU A 53 14.64 -0.28 -11.05
C LEU A 53 13.42 -1.19 -11.23
N LEU A 54 13.61 -2.44 -11.68
CA LEU A 54 12.51 -3.37 -11.89
C LEU A 54 11.75 -3.69 -10.59
N LEU A 55 12.47 -3.99 -9.50
CA LEU A 55 11.85 -4.25 -8.20
C LEU A 55 11.05 -3.05 -7.68
N LYS A 56 11.48 -1.84 -8.03
CA LYS A 56 10.79 -0.60 -7.66
C LYS A 56 9.45 -0.47 -8.40
N GLU A 57 9.41 -0.76 -9.70
CA GLU A 57 8.14 -0.77 -10.44
C GLU A 57 7.19 -1.84 -9.90
N TRP A 58 7.69 -3.03 -9.57
CA TRP A 58 6.89 -4.08 -8.93
C TRP A 58 6.32 -3.62 -7.58
N ALA A 59 7.13 -2.98 -6.75
CA ALA A 59 6.68 -2.46 -5.46
C ALA A 59 5.61 -1.36 -5.63
N TYR A 60 5.81 -0.41 -6.57
CA TYR A 60 4.81 0.61 -6.85
C TYR A 60 3.51 0.05 -7.41
N ALA A 61 3.59 -0.95 -8.30
CA ALA A 61 2.41 -1.65 -8.82
C ALA A 61 1.66 -2.37 -7.68
N GLY A 62 2.37 -3.08 -6.82
CA GLY A 62 1.79 -3.73 -5.63
C GLY A 62 1.10 -2.73 -4.70
N PHE A 63 1.75 -1.60 -4.40
CA PHE A 63 1.14 -0.54 -3.61
C PHE A 63 -0.07 0.10 -4.29
N PHE A 64 -0.03 0.28 -5.60
CA PHE A 64 -1.17 0.79 -6.36
C PHE A 64 -2.37 -0.16 -6.21
N PHE A 65 -2.18 -1.47 -6.42
CA PHE A 65 -3.28 -2.44 -6.33
C PHE A 65 -3.81 -2.60 -4.91
N VAL A 66 -2.95 -2.68 -3.90
CA VAL A 66 -3.38 -2.76 -2.49
C VAL A 66 -4.18 -1.53 -2.09
N MET A 67 -3.71 -0.33 -2.45
CA MET A 67 -4.37 0.89 -1.99
C MET A 67 -5.63 1.22 -2.79
N SER A 68 -5.64 1.03 -4.11
CA SER A 68 -6.85 1.17 -4.92
C SER A 68 -7.91 0.13 -4.53
N GLY A 69 -7.50 -1.12 -4.32
CA GLY A 69 -8.37 -2.18 -3.80
C GLY A 69 -8.99 -1.81 -2.45
N ALA A 70 -8.18 -1.31 -1.50
CA ALA A 70 -8.69 -0.85 -0.21
C ALA A 70 -9.73 0.28 -0.36
N VAL A 71 -9.46 1.28 -1.20
CA VAL A 71 -10.41 2.38 -1.48
C VAL A 71 -11.71 1.82 -2.04
N ILE A 72 -11.64 0.99 -3.08
CA ILE A 72 -12.83 0.41 -3.73
C ILE A 72 -13.64 -0.43 -2.73
N SER A 73 -12.99 -1.24 -1.90
CA SER A 73 -13.69 -2.07 -0.91
C SER A 73 -14.42 -1.27 0.15
N HIS A 74 -13.81 -0.20 0.67
CA HIS A 74 -14.49 0.72 1.57
C HIS A 74 -15.70 1.39 0.91
N LEU A 75 -15.60 1.76 -0.38
CA LEU A 75 -16.73 2.32 -1.13
C LEU A 75 -17.85 1.30 -1.33
N ILE A 76 -17.53 0.04 -1.62
CA ILE A 76 -18.52 -1.04 -1.84
C ILE A 76 -19.30 -1.35 -0.56
N VAL A 77 -18.62 -1.39 0.59
CA VAL A 77 -19.26 -1.66 1.89
C VAL A 77 -20.00 -0.42 2.44
N GLY A 78 -19.81 0.76 1.81
CA GLY A 78 -20.44 2.00 2.25
C GLY A 78 -19.85 2.53 3.57
N ASP A 79 -18.55 2.33 3.78
CA ASP A 79 -17.87 2.77 4.99
C ASP A 79 -17.85 4.30 5.11
N THR A 80 -17.71 4.80 6.34
CA THR A 80 -17.64 6.24 6.57
C THR A 80 -16.40 6.86 5.94
N ILE A 81 -16.45 8.17 5.68
CA ILE A 81 -15.30 8.93 5.16
C ILE A 81 -14.08 8.74 6.07
N GLY A 82 -14.26 8.70 7.40
CA GLY A 82 -13.17 8.51 8.34
C GLY A 82 -12.43 7.18 8.19
N ARG A 83 -13.14 6.09 7.86
CA ARG A 83 -12.53 4.76 7.61
C ARG A 83 -11.90 4.66 6.21
N THR A 84 -12.51 5.32 5.23
CA THR A 84 -12.03 5.31 3.84
C THR A 84 -10.82 6.22 3.64
N PHE A 85 -10.72 7.32 4.40
CA PHE A 85 -9.73 8.37 4.23
C PHE A 85 -8.26 7.89 4.30
N PRO A 86 -7.85 7.03 5.26
CA PRO A 86 -6.48 6.51 5.28
C PRO A 86 -6.09 5.78 3.98
N ALA A 87 -7.02 5.01 3.41
CA ALA A 87 -6.77 4.30 2.15
C ALA A 87 -6.59 5.28 0.98
N VAL A 88 -7.46 6.29 0.89
CA VAL A 88 -7.38 7.35 -0.14
C VAL A 88 -6.09 8.16 -0.02
N LEU A 89 -5.74 8.59 1.20
CA LEU A 89 -4.54 9.36 1.47
C LEU A 89 -3.29 8.60 1.02
N LEU A 90 -3.16 7.34 1.43
CA LEU A 90 -2.01 6.51 1.05
C LEU A 90 -1.99 6.23 -0.46
N PHE A 91 -3.15 6.03 -1.09
CA PHE A 91 -3.23 5.86 -2.54
C PHE A 91 -2.70 7.09 -3.29
N VAL A 92 -3.15 8.29 -2.92
CA VAL A 92 -2.65 9.55 -3.51
C VAL A 92 -1.14 9.70 -3.28
N LEU A 93 -0.65 9.39 -2.07
CA LEU A 93 0.78 9.45 -1.79
C LEU A 93 1.60 8.43 -2.60
N VAL A 94 1.04 7.25 -2.94
CA VAL A 94 1.68 6.29 -3.85
C VAL A 94 1.82 6.91 -5.24
N LEU A 95 0.75 7.51 -5.78
CA LEU A 95 0.76 8.14 -7.10
C LEU A 95 1.76 9.30 -7.18
N ILE A 96 1.73 10.20 -6.19
CA ILE A 96 2.69 11.31 -6.07
C ILE A 96 4.12 10.76 -5.99
N SER A 97 4.36 9.78 -5.11
CA SER A 97 5.69 9.20 -4.95
C SER A 97 6.21 8.53 -6.22
N TRP A 98 5.36 7.83 -6.97
CA TRP A 98 5.73 7.18 -8.22
C TRP A 98 6.02 8.19 -9.32
N TYR A 99 5.17 9.22 -9.46
CA TYR A 99 5.27 10.24 -10.50
C TYR A 99 6.54 11.11 -10.35
N PHE A 100 6.76 11.64 -9.13
CA PHE A 100 7.87 12.54 -8.81
C PHE A 100 9.20 11.81 -8.51
N ARG A 101 9.29 10.49 -8.72
CA ARG A 101 10.58 9.80 -8.53
C ARG A 101 11.64 10.37 -9.49
N PRO A 102 12.91 10.53 -9.04
CA PRO A 102 13.99 11.02 -9.90
C PRO A 102 14.20 10.19 -11.16
N ALA A 103 14.72 10.81 -12.22
CA ALA A 103 14.94 10.17 -13.52
C ALA A 103 15.88 8.96 -13.42
N GLU A 104 16.93 9.03 -12.59
CA GLU A 104 17.86 7.92 -12.34
C GLU A 104 17.20 6.72 -11.63
N ARG A 105 15.95 6.86 -11.19
CA ARG A 105 15.13 5.82 -10.55
C ARG A 105 13.97 5.36 -11.44
N LYS A 106 13.93 5.74 -12.73
CA LYS A 106 12.95 5.29 -13.73
C LYS A 106 13.60 4.29 -14.68
N ILE A 107 12.82 3.30 -15.13
CA ILE A 107 13.23 2.47 -16.27
C ILE A 107 13.12 3.35 -17.52
N THR A 108 14.23 3.61 -18.19
CA THR A 108 14.25 4.21 -19.52
C THR A 108 13.98 3.12 -20.54
N VAL A 109 12.82 3.17 -21.19
CA VAL A 109 12.59 2.41 -22.42
C VAL A 109 13.23 3.25 -23.53
N ILE A 110 14.40 2.82 -24.00
CA ILE A 110 15.02 3.39 -25.19
C ILE A 110 14.47 2.54 -26.34
N ASP A 111 13.68 3.16 -27.20
CA ASP A 111 13.22 2.54 -28.46
C ASP A 111 14.37 2.45 -29.48
#